data_AF-A0A0B4EK16-F1
#
_entry.id   AF-A0A0B4EK16-F1
#
_cell.length_a   1.000
_cell.length_b   1.000
_cell.length_c   1.000
_cell.angle_alpha   90.00
_cell.angle_beta   90.00
_cell.angle_gamma   90.00
#
_symmetry.space_group_name_H-M   'P 1'
#
loop_
_entity.id
_entity.type
_entity.pdbx_description
1 polymer ?
#
loop_
_entity_poly.entity_id
_entity_poly.type
_entity_poly.pdbx_seq_one_letter_code
_entity_poly.pdbx_strand_id
1 'polypeptide(L)'
;MQVLAPAKELDFLDTQSLVLPVQVTPLEAWNIMQERPLPGMKLAFWLRDTISACFGVRRTGGFSGRRHTNTAVGDKLDFFLVEAVSDRILTLTVRDRHLDVMTCVSSNSGVLSITSSVKTHNLFGRIYMLPVGPAHKLIVKSSLKRLQIELEQRRTGGR
;
A
#
# COMPACT_ATOMS: atom_id res chain seq x y z
N MET A 1 7.99 12.23 0.15
CA MET A 1 7.68 11.15 1.12
C MET A 1 6.75 11.72 2.17
N GLN A 2 5.61 11.07 2.43
CA GLN A 2 4.69 11.40 3.52
C GLN A 2 4.64 10.24 4.50
N VAL A 3 4.57 10.54 5.80
CA VAL A 3 4.51 9.57 6.91
C VAL A 3 3.52 10.07 7.97
N LEU A 4 2.95 9.15 8.76
CA LEU A 4 1.95 9.45 9.79
C LEU A 4 2.43 10.45 10.86
N ALA A 5 3.70 10.34 11.25
CA ALA A 5 4.30 11.06 12.37
C ALA A 5 5.83 11.09 12.16
N PRO A 6 6.58 11.90 12.94
CA PRO A 6 8.04 11.84 12.94
C PRO A 6 8.54 10.41 13.16
N ALA A 7 9.64 10.02 12.50
CA ALA A 7 10.11 8.63 12.47
C ALA A 7 10.33 8.00 13.86
N LYS A 8 10.64 8.82 14.88
CA LYS A 8 10.82 8.39 16.27
C LYS A 8 9.52 7.96 16.97
N GLU A 9 8.38 8.37 16.45
CA GLU A 9 7.04 8.06 17.00
C GLU A 9 6.33 6.92 16.27
N LEU A 10 6.97 6.37 15.24
CA LEU A 10 6.41 5.27 14.44
C LEU A 10 6.88 3.93 14.99
N ASP A 11 5.95 3.01 15.18
CA ASP A 11 6.27 1.63 15.57
C ASP A 11 6.74 0.80 14.36
N PHE A 12 6.46 1.28 13.15
CA PHE A 12 6.97 0.70 11.91
C PHE A 12 7.13 1.78 10.86
N LEU A 13 8.29 1.75 10.20
CA LEU A 13 8.59 2.55 9.03
C LEU A 13 9.38 1.69 8.05
N ASP A 14 8.88 1.56 6.84
CA ASP A 14 9.55 0.86 5.75
C ASP A 14 9.45 1.69 4.48
N THR A 15 10.55 1.78 3.74
CA THR A 15 10.56 2.43 2.43
C THR A 15 11.29 1.53 1.46
N GLN A 16 10.64 1.22 0.35
CA GLN A 16 11.21 0.43 -0.73
C GLN A 16 11.01 1.15 -2.05
N SER A 17 12.03 1.09 -2.89
CA SER A 17 12.08 1.85 -4.13
C SER A 17 12.40 0.96 -5.32
N LEU A 18 11.90 1.37 -6.48
CA LEU A 18 12.11 0.74 -7.77
C LEU A 18 12.43 1.82 -8.81
N VAL A 19 13.49 1.60 -9.58
CA VAL A 19 13.74 2.41 -10.78
C VAL A 19 12.77 1.98 -11.86
N LEU A 20 11.96 2.91 -12.34
CA LEU A 20 10.91 2.69 -13.31
C LEU A 20 11.52 2.50 -14.72
N PRO A 21 11.30 1.35 -15.37
CA PRO A 21 11.69 1.14 -16.76
C PRO A 21 10.94 2.05 -17.74
N VAL A 22 9.71 2.45 -17.37
CA VAL A 22 8.80 3.35 -18.09
C VAL A 22 8.12 4.26 -17.06
N GLN A 23 7.93 5.53 -17.40
CA GLN A 23 7.24 6.49 -16.53
C GLN A 23 5.78 6.07 -16.35
N VAL A 24 5.37 5.89 -15.10
CA VAL A 24 3.99 5.62 -14.70
C VAL A 24 3.63 6.50 -13.50
N THR A 25 2.35 6.87 -13.40
CA THR A 25 1.86 7.61 -12.24
C THR A 25 1.77 6.69 -11.01
N PRO A 26 1.80 7.22 -9.78
CA PRO A 26 1.59 6.42 -8.57
C PRO A 26 0.26 5.65 -8.57
N LEU A 27 -0.80 6.24 -9.10
CA LEU A 27 -2.10 5.58 -9.23
C LEU A 27 -2.07 4.44 -10.25
N GLU A 28 -1.38 4.63 -11.38
CA GLU A 28 -1.19 3.56 -12.36
C GLU A 28 -0.35 2.41 -11.79
N ALA A 29 0.77 2.73 -11.12
CA ALA A 29 1.60 1.74 -10.45
C ALA A 29 0.79 0.96 -9.38
N TRP A 30 -0.04 1.66 -8.60
CA TRP A 30 -0.97 1.05 -7.65
C TRP A 30 -1.93 0.07 -8.34
N ASN A 31 -2.59 0.49 -9.42
CA ASN A 31 -3.50 -0.36 -10.19
C ASN A 31 -2.79 -1.62 -10.72
N ILE A 32 -1.60 -1.48 -11.31
CA ILE A 32 -0.83 -2.63 -11.83
C ILE A 32 -0.47 -3.62 -10.70
N MET A 33 -0.06 -3.10 -9.55
CA MET A 33 0.26 -3.94 -8.38
C MET A 33 -0.99 -4.66 -7.83
N GLN A 34 -2.16 -4.02 -7.91
CA GLN A 34 -3.45 -4.55 -7.45
C GLN A 34 -4.05 -5.58 -8.42
N GLU A 35 -3.80 -5.47 -9.72
CA GLU A 35 -4.35 -6.36 -10.76
C GLU A 35 -3.91 -7.83 -10.58
N ARG A 36 -2.74 -8.07 -9.98
CA ARG A 36 -2.22 -9.43 -9.70
C ARG A 36 -1.83 -9.59 -8.23
N PRO A 37 -2.81 -9.75 -7.32
CA PRO A 37 -2.53 -9.91 -5.91
C PRO A 37 -1.59 -11.11 -5.68
N LEU A 38 -0.63 -10.94 -4.78
CA LEU A 38 0.30 -11.99 -4.40
C LEU A 38 -0.46 -13.20 -3.82
N PRO A 39 0.05 -14.44 -4.02
CA PRO A 39 -0.47 -15.61 -3.32
C PRO A 39 -0.46 -15.36 -1.81
N GLY A 40 -1.59 -15.59 -1.14
CA GLY A 40 -1.75 -15.33 0.31
C GLY A 40 -2.30 -13.95 0.68
N MET A 41 -2.40 -12.99 -0.25
CA MET A 41 -3.05 -11.69 0.04
C MET A 41 -4.52 -11.86 0.43
N LYS A 42 -5.25 -12.79 -0.18
CA LYS A 42 -6.63 -13.12 0.23
C LYS A 42 -6.71 -13.60 1.68
N LEU A 43 -5.73 -14.37 2.14
CA LEU A 43 -5.65 -14.85 3.52
C LEU A 43 -5.28 -13.71 4.47
N ALA A 44 -4.35 -12.84 4.09
CA ALA A 44 -3.99 -11.65 4.85
C ALA A 44 -5.18 -10.68 5.00
N PHE A 45 -5.97 -10.47 3.94
CA PHE A 45 -7.20 -9.69 4.01
C PHE A 45 -8.28 -10.37 4.83
N TRP A 46 -8.46 -11.68 4.70
CA TRP A 46 -9.40 -12.41 5.54
C TRP A 46 -9.02 -12.31 7.01
N LEU A 47 -7.74 -12.45 7.34
CA LEU A 47 -7.23 -12.28 8.71
C LEU A 47 -7.46 -10.85 9.21
N ARG A 48 -7.14 -9.84 8.38
CA ARG A 48 -7.41 -8.44 8.69
C ARG A 48 -8.91 -8.18 8.88
N ASP A 49 -9.77 -8.65 7.99
CA ASP A 49 -11.23 -8.44 8.05
C ASP A 49 -11.84 -9.19 9.25
N THR A 50 -11.31 -10.36 9.62
CA THR A 50 -11.74 -11.12 10.80
C THR A 50 -11.38 -10.37 12.08
N ILE A 51 -10.15 -9.85 12.15
CA ILE A 51 -9.70 -9.00 13.27
C ILE A 51 -10.50 -7.70 13.30
N SER A 52 -10.71 -7.04 12.16
CA SER A 52 -11.48 -5.80 12.02
C SER A 52 -12.95 -5.98 12.42
N ALA A 53 -13.53 -7.15 12.15
CA ALA A 53 -14.87 -7.52 12.59
C ALA A 53 -14.98 -7.64 14.12
N CYS A 54 -13.93 -8.11 14.81
CA CYS A 54 -13.86 -8.09 16.28
C CYS A 54 -13.81 -6.66 16.86
N PHE A 55 -13.40 -5.67 16.05
CA PHE A 55 -13.30 -4.26 16.48
C PHE A 55 -14.39 -3.35 15.91
N GLY A 56 -15.44 -3.91 15.28
CA GLY A 56 -16.62 -3.17 14.81
C GLY A 56 -16.41 -2.37 13.53
N VAL A 57 -15.35 -2.64 12.77
CA VAL A 57 -15.06 -1.98 11.48
C VAL A 57 -15.73 -2.78 10.35
N ARG A 58 -16.39 -2.10 9.41
CA ARG A 58 -17.08 -2.71 8.25
C ARG A 58 -16.10 -3.64 7.50
N ARG A 59 -16.50 -4.90 7.28
CA ARG A 59 -15.76 -5.86 6.46
C ARG A 59 -15.59 -5.29 5.05
N THR A 60 -14.36 -5.25 4.57
CA THR A 60 -14.03 -4.56 3.31
C THR A 60 -13.99 -5.48 2.09
N GLY A 61 -13.97 -6.81 2.28
CA GLY A 61 -14.12 -7.75 1.18
C GLY A 61 -12.85 -7.92 0.32
N GLY A 62 -11.72 -7.41 0.78
CA GLY A 62 -10.42 -7.48 0.11
C GLY A 62 -10.19 -6.38 -0.95
N PHE A 63 -9.13 -6.54 -1.74
CA PHE A 63 -8.89 -5.70 -2.91
C PHE A 63 -9.80 -6.13 -4.06
N SER A 64 -10.60 -5.18 -4.55
CA SER A 64 -11.56 -5.41 -5.63
C SER A 64 -10.90 -5.73 -6.97
N GLY A 65 -9.59 -5.48 -7.11
CA GLY A 65 -8.86 -5.61 -8.38
C GLY A 65 -9.38 -4.65 -9.46
N ARG A 66 -10.25 -3.70 -9.10
CA ARG A 66 -10.78 -2.70 -10.01
C ARG A 66 -9.70 -1.66 -10.29
N ARG A 67 -9.52 -1.36 -11.56
CA ARG A 67 -8.69 -0.24 -11.98
C ARG A 67 -9.40 1.06 -11.59
N HIS A 68 -8.73 1.88 -10.79
CA HIS A 68 -9.23 3.20 -10.42
C HIS A 68 -8.66 4.24 -11.37
N THR A 69 -9.54 4.89 -12.15
CA THR A 69 -9.14 5.85 -13.20
C THR A 69 -9.39 7.31 -12.81
N ASN A 70 -10.28 7.59 -11.86
CA ASN A 70 -10.62 8.94 -11.42
C ASN A 70 -10.73 9.01 -9.90
N THR A 71 -9.60 8.77 -9.23
CA THR A 71 -9.50 8.82 -7.76
C THR A 71 -9.28 10.26 -7.31
N ALA A 72 -10.12 10.74 -6.40
CA ALA A 72 -9.98 12.03 -5.74
C ALA A 72 -9.62 11.90 -4.26
N VAL A 73 -9.15 12.99 -3.66
CA VAL A 73 -8.97 13.05 -2.19
C VAL A 73 -10.32 12.85 -1.51
N GLY A 74 -10.35 12.00 -0.49
CA GLY A 74 -11.57 11.58 0.21
C GLY A 74 -12.21 10.31 -0.34
N ASP A 75 -11.78 9.83 -1.51
CA ASP A 75 -12.22 8.54 -2.04
C ASP A 75 -11.64 7.37 -1.23
N LYS A 76 -12.26 6.20 -1.41
CA LYS A 76 -11.76 4.95 -0.85
C LYS A 76 -11.19 4.06 -1.95
N LEU A 77 -9.89 3.77 -1.86
CA LEU A 77 -9.26 2.69 -2.60
C LEU A 77 -9.34 1.43 -1.75
N ASP A 78 -10.37 0.63 -2.05
CA ASP A 78 -10.80 -0.52 -1.26
C ASP A 78 -11.12 -0.12 0.20
N PHE A 79 -10.18 -0.26 1.12
CA PHE A 79 -10.33 0.15 2.52
C PHE A 79 -9.46 1.35 2.93
N PHE A 80 -8.57 1.78 2.04
CA PHE A 80 -7.71 2.92 2.28
C PHE A 80 -8.44 4.21 1.91
N LEU A 81 -8.37 5.20 2.80
CA LEU A 81 -8.77 6.57 2.49
C LEU A 81 -7.67 7.25 1.67
N VAL A 82 -8.04 7.93 0.61
CA VAL A 82 -7.12 8.72 -0.20
C VAL A 82 -6.95 10.09 0.45
N GLU A 83 -5.79 10.33 1.06
CA GLU A 83 -5.44 11.63 1.67
C GLU A 83 -4.83 12.58 0.64
N ALA A 84 -4.10 12.04 -0.35
CA ALA A 84 -3.49 12.82 -1.40
C ALA A 84 -3.39 11.99 -2.68
N VAL A 85 -3.64 12.61 -3.83
CA VAL A 85 -3.51 11.98 -5.15
C VAL A 85 -3.06 13.02 -6.18
N SER A 86 -2.06 12.66 -6.97
CA SER A 86 -1.49 13.45 -8.08
C SER A 86 -0.58 12.57 -8.93
N ASP A 87 -0.02 13.13 -10.00
CA ASP A 87 0.95 12.44 -10.86
C ASP A 87 2.26 12.06 -10.15
N ARG A 88 2.53 12.62 -8.97
CA ARG A 88 3.78 12.39 -8.21
C ARG A 88 3.57 11.71 -6.87
N ILE A 89 2.37 11.78 -6.29
CA ILE A 89 2.09 11.19 -4.99
C ILE A 89 0.69 10.57 -4.94
N LEU A 90 0.60 9.42 -4.28
CA LEU A 90 -0.64 8.78 -3.82
C LEU A 90 -0.45 8.41 -2.35
N THR A 91 -1.23 9.02 -1.47
CA THR A 91 -1.19 8.76 -0.02
C THR A 91 -2.48 8.14 0.43
N LEU A 92 -2.33 6.99 1.07
CA LEU A 92 -3.40 6.12 1.50
C LEU A 92 -3.32 5.91 3.00
N THR A 93 -4.42 6.09 3.72
CA THR A 93 -4.47 5.90 5.17
C THR A 93 -5.54 4.91 5.61
N VAL A 94 -5.26 4.28 6.75
CA VAL A 94 -6.23 3.50 7.51
C VAL A 94 -6.13 3.95 8.95
N ARG A 95 -7.27 4.28 9.55
CA ARG A 95 -7.38 4.65 10.95
C ARG A 95 -8.22 3.60 11.66
N ASP A 96 -7.57 2.76 12.44
CA ASP A 96 -8.22 1.69 13.22
C ASP A 96 -7.98 1.89 14.72
N ARG A 97 -8.77 1.23 15.57
CA ARG A 97 -8.67 1.41 17.03
C ARG A 97 -7.32 0.97 17.61
N HIS A 98 -6.62 0.04 16.95
CA HIS A 98 -5.39 -0.57 17.46
C HIS A 98 -4.13 -0.02 16.79
N LEU A 99 -4.25 0.55 15.59
CA LEU A 99 -3.16 1.16 14.86
C LEU A 99 -3.69 2.07 13.75
N ASP A 100 -2.85 3.02 13.38
CA ASP A 100 -2.99 3.85 12.20
C ASP A 100 -1.93 3.44 11.18
N VAL A 101 -2.30 3.36 9.91
CA VAL A 101 -1.41 3.08 8.77
C VAL A 101 -1.44 4.25 7.79
N MET A 102 -0.29 4.61 7.26
CA MET A 102 -0.17 5.42 6.05
C MET A 102 0.78 4.74 5.07
N THR A 103 0.31 4.58 3.83
CA THR A 103 1.10 4.14 2.69
C THR A 103 1.18 5.28 1.69
N CYS A 104 2.38 5.80 1.49
CA CYS A 104 2.69 6.82 0.50
C CYS A 104 3.42 6.17 -0.68
N VAL A 105 2.80 6.18 -1.86
CA VAL A 105 3.43 5.86 -3.13
C VAL A 105 3.84 7.16 -3.78
N SER A 106 5.13 7.34 -4.05
CA SER A 106 5.68 8.54 -4.67
C SER A 106 6.49 8.19 -5.90
N SER A 107 6.35 8.97 -6.97
CA SER A 107 7.13 8.84 -8.19
C SER A 107 7.91 10.13 -8.41
N ASN A 108 9.24 10.03 -8.43
CA ASN A 108 10.13 11.17 -8.64
C ASN A 108 11.32 10.77 -9.52
N SER A 109 11.56 11.53 -10.59
CA SER A 109 12.70 11.33 -11.50
C SER A 109 12.90 9.88 -11.97
N GLY A 110 11.82 9.19 -12.31
CA GLY A 110 11.87 7.78 -12.74
C GLY A 110 12.11 6.77 -11.61
N VAL A 111 11.99 7.17 -10.35
CA VAL A 111 12.04 6.27 -9.20
C VAL A 111 10.69 6.26 -8.49
N LEU A 112 10.09 5.09 -8.38
CA LEU A 112 8.90 4.85 -7.59
C LEU A 112 9.32 4.40 -6.19
N SER A 113 8.82 5.06 -5.16
CA SER A 113 9.07 4.73 -3.75
C SER A 113 7.76 4.49 -3.03
N ILE A 114 7.67 3.36 -2.34
CA ILE A 114 6.55 3.00 -1.45
C ILE A 114 7.05 3.12 -0.02
N THR A 115 6.51 4.10 0.69
CA THR A 115 6.76 4.34 2.11
C THR A 115 5.54 3.90 2.90
N SER A 116 5.72 3.00 3.86
CA SER A 116 4.68 2.57 4.77
C SER A 116 5.07 2.94 6.20
N SER A 117 4.17 3.64 6.89
CA SER A 117 4.34 4.05 8.28
C SER A 117 3.15 3.56 9.10
N VAL A 118 3.42 3.08 10.31
CA VAL A 118 2.40 2.61 11.25
C VAL A 118 2.68 3.18 12.63
N LYS A 119 1.61 3.64 13.29
CA LYS A 119 1.61 4.02 14.70
C LYS A 119 0.59 3.15 15.42
N THR A 120 1.02 2.39 16.42
CA THR A 120 0.14 1.52 17.21
C THR A 120 -0.39 2.28 18.43
N HIS A 121 -1.61 1.97 18.85
CA HIS A 121 -2.26 2.65 19.98
C HIS A 121 -2.26 1.81 21.25
N ASN A 122 -2.08 0.49 21.14
CA ASN A 122 -2.18 -0.43 22.26
C ASN A 122 -1.30 -1.67 22.07
N LEU A 123 -1.18 -2.49 23.12
CA LEU A 123 -0.38 -3.71 23.12
C LEU A 123 -0.81 -4.70 22.04
N PHE A 124 -2.11 -4.79 21.75
CA PHE A 124 -2.63 -5.63 20.68
C PHE A 124 -2.07 -5.19 19.32
N GLY A 125 -2.07 -3.90 19.00
CA GLY A 125 -1.47 -3.35 17.79
C GLY A 125 0.03 -3.66 17.69
N ARG A 126 0.77 -3.58 18.80
CA ARG A 126 2.19 -3.93 18.84
C ARG A 126 2.43 -5.42 18.56
N ILE A 127 1.66 -6.30 19.18
CA ILE A 127 1.74 -7.76 18.93
C ILE A 127 1.35 -8.08 17.49
N TYR A 128 0.31 -7.43 16.96
CA TYR A 128 -0.12 -7.58 15.57
C TYR A 128 0.98 -7.19 14.57
N MET A 129 1.77 -6.16 14.88
CA MET A 129 2.88 -5.73 14.02
C MET A 129 4.07 -6.69 13.99
N LEU A 130 4.22 -7.61 14.96
CA LEU A 130 5.31 -8.59 14.98
C LEU A 130 5.30 -9.51 13.73
N PRO A 131 4.18 -10.16 13.36
CA PRO A 131 4.10 -10.90 12.10
C PRO A 131 3.81 -10.00 10.89
N VAL A 132 3.04 -8.93 11.05
CA VAL A 132 2.56 -8.11 9.93
C VAL A 132 3.65 -7.26 9.32
N GLY A 133 4.53 -6.66 10.13
CA GLY A 133 5.64 -5.85 9.64
C GLY A 133 6.56 -6.61 8.67
N PRO A 134 7.10 -7.79 9.04
CA PRO A 134 7.89 -8.63 8.15
C PRO A 134 7.14 -9.09 6.91
N ALA A 135 5.88 -9.52 7.06
CA ALA A 135 5.05 -9.94 5.94
C ALA A 135 4.84 -8.78 4.94
N HIS A 136 4.57 -7.57 5.44
CA HIS A 136 4.40 -6.37 4.65
C HIS A 136 5.66 -6.05 3.83
N LYS A 137 6.84 -6.11 4.46
CA LYS A 137 8.12 -5.90 3.75
C LYS A 137 8.28 -6.85 2.56
N LEU A 138 7.95 -8.13 2.75
CA LEU A 138 8.02 -9.15 1.69
C LEU A 138 6.98 -8.92 0.59
N ILE A 139 5.77 -8.51 0.96
CA ILE A 139 4.70 -8.18 0.03
C ILE A 139 5.11 -7.00 -0.84
N VAL A 140 5.54 -5.88 -0.24
CA VAL A 140 5.96 -4.68 -0.99
C VAL A 140 7.10 -5.01 -1.94
N LYS A 141 8.12 -5.74 -1.47
CA LYS A 141 9.27 -6.17 -2.30
C LYS A 141 8.83 -6.99 -3.50
N SER A 142 7.93 -7.94 -3.28
CA SER A 142 7.43 -8.84 -4.32
C SER A 142 6.55 -8.09 -5.33
N SER A 143 5.71 -7.16 -4.86
CA SER A 143 4.88 -6.33 -5.71
C SER A 143 5.71 -5.38 -6.57
N LEU A 144 6.75 -4.75 -6.01
CA LEU A 144 7.71 -3.94 -6.79
C LEU A 144 8.44 -4.77 -7.83
N LYS A 145 8.90 -5.98 -7.50
CA LYS A 145 9.55 -6.87 -8.48
C LYS A 145 8.62 -7.24 -9.63
N ARG A 146 7.35 -7.53 -9.35
CA ARG A 146 6.34 -7.84 -10.38
C ARG A 146 6.04 -6.63 -11.25
N LEU A 147 5.91 -5.45 -10.63
CA LEU A 147 5.72 -4.19 -11.34
C LEU A 147 6.89 -3.93 -12.30
N GLN A 148 8.13 -4.16 -11.85
CA GLN A 148 9.31 -4.02 -12.71
C GLN A 148 9.22 -4.90 -13.96
N ILE A 149 8.92 -6.19 -13.78
CA ILE A 149 8.82 -7.17 -14.89
C ILE A 149 7.72 -6.73 -15.87
N GLU A 150 6.56 -6.34 -15.38
CA GLU A 150 5.44 -5.87 -16.21
C GLU A 150 5.82 -4.60 -17.00
N LEU A 151 6.48 -3.63 -16.37
CA LEU A 151 6.92 -2.40 -17.04
C LEU A 151 8.03 -2.65 -18.06
N GLU A 152 8.94 -3.59 -17.79
CA GLU A 152 9.96 -4.02 -18.76
C GLU A 152 9.31 -4.66 -19.99
N GLN A 153 8.30 -5.52 -19.80
CA GLN A 153 7.55 -6.14 -20.90
C GLN A 153 6.83 -5.10 -21.76
N ARG A 154 6.21 -4.08 -21.15
CA ARG A 154 5.59 -2.97 -21.88
C ARG A 154 6.60 -2.17 -22.70
N ARG A 155 7.79 -1.93 -22.15
CA ARG A 155 8.88 -1.26 -22.86
C ARG A 155 9.33 -2.06 -24.10
N THR A 156 9.36 -3.39 -24.01
CA THR A 156 9.81 -4.26 -25.11
C THR A 156 8.71 -4.56 -26.12
N GLY A 157 7.44 -4.63 -25.71
CA GLY A 157 6.29 -4.91 -26.58
C GLY A 157 5.67 -3.67 -27.25
N GLY A 158 6.05 -2.47 -26.80
CA GLY A 158 5.71 -1.20 -27.45
C GLY A 158 6.73 -0.74 -28.50
N ARG A 159 7.67 -1.61 -28.88
CA ARG A 159 8.59 -1.45 -30.03
C ARG A 159 8.11 -2.33 -31.17
#